data_AF-G6EAA4-F1
#
_entry.id   AF-G6EAA4-F1
#
_cell.length_a   1.000
_cell.length_b   1.000
_cell.length_c   1.000
_cell.angle_alpha   90.00
_cell.angle_beta   90.00
_cell.angle_gamma   90.00
#
_symmetry.space_group_name_H-M   'P 1'
#
loop_
_entity.id
_entity.type
_entity.pdbx_description
1 polymer ?
#
loop_
_entity_poly.entity_id
_entity_poly.type
_entity_poly.pdbx_seq_one_letter_code
_entity_poly.pdbx_strand_id
1 'polypeptide(L)'
;MFREDVLSGEYAIDDQGVITLPLAGEVRAGGKTLAQLRQDLQSLLGQEYVRDARISLEVAGYRPIYILGEVQRPGEYPYVEGMSVHGLVAKAGGFTYRANEHVVYVRHGRELDEKAYRLTSGAAVLPGDTVRVGERYF
;
A
#
# COMPACT_ATOMS: atom_id res chain seq x y z
N MET A 1 -11.48 -20.55 -28.32
CA MET A 1 -11.15 -20.42 -26.89
C MET A 1 -10.09 -19.33 -26.74
N PHE A 2 -10.44 -18.04 -26.92
CA PHE A 2 -9.43 -16.98 -27.09
C PHE A 2 -9.85 -15.63 -26.46
N ARG A 3 -10.55 -15.64 -25.32
CA ARG A 3 -10.94 -14.37 -24.65
C ARG A 3 -10.67 -14.33 -23.14
N GLU A 4 -10.76 -15.46 -22.42
CA GLU A 4 -10.45 -15.47 -20.97
C GLU A 4 -8.97 -15.15 -20.61
N ASP A 5 -7.99 -15.61 -21.40
CA ASP A 5 -6.57 -15.48 -21.03
C ASP A 5 -6.04 -14.04 -21.05
N VAL A 6 -6.65 -13.13 -21.81
CA VAL A 6 -6.13 -11.76 -21.99
C VAL A 6 -6.52 -10.82 -20.84
N LEU A 7 -7.55 -11.20 -20.06
CA LEU A 7 -8.07 -10.42 -18.94
C LEU A 7 -7.52 -10.91 -17.59
N SER A 8 -6.84 -12.06 -17.59
CA SER A 8 -6.27 -12.69 -16.41
C SER A 8 -4.83 -12.22 -16.23
N GLY A 9 -4.50 -11.65 -15.07
CA GLY A 9 -3.14 -11.20 -14.79
C GLY A 9 -3.02 -10.36 -13.52
N GLU A 10 -1.78 -10.01 -13.20
CA GLU A 10 -1.47 -9.04 -12.16
C GLU A 10 -1.45 -7.64 -12.76
N TYR A 11 -2.19 -6.73 -12.15
CA TYR A 11 -2.24 -5.32 -12.56
C TYR A 11 -1.90 -4.42 -11.39
N ALA A 12 -0.94 -3.53 -11.61
CA ALA A 12 -0.54 -2.56 -10.60
C ALA A 12 -1.54 -1.39 -10.53
N ILE A 13 -1.74 -0.88 -9.31
CA ILE A 13 -2.42 0.39 -9.08
C ILE A 13 -1.36 1.50 -9.15
N ASP A 14 -1.58 2.48 -10.02
CA ASP A 14 -0.68 3.63 -10.15
C ASP A 14 -0.77 4.60 -8.95
N ASP A 15 -0.07 5.73 -9.06
CA ASP A 15 -0.06 6.80 -8.06
C ASP A 15 -1.40 7.54 -7.96
N GLN A 16 -2.21 7.54 -9.02
CA GLN A 16 -3.55 8.12 -9.08
C GLN A 16 -4.65 7.18 -8.57
N GLY A 17 -4.30 5.94 -8.25
CA GLY A 17 -5.24 4.93 -7.79
C GLY A 17 -6.01 4.25 -8.93
N VAL A 18 -5.44 4.22 -10.13
CA VAL A 18 -6.04 3.66 -11.34
C VAL A 18 -5.33 2.36 -11.72
N ILE A 19 -6.12 1.42 -12.24
CA ILE A 19 -5.65 0.17 -12.85
C ILE A 19 -5.90 0.26 -14.34
N THR A 20 -4.89 -0.04 -15.16
CA THR A 20 -5.06 -0.16 -16.61
C THR A 20 -5.27 -1.62 -16.98
N LEU A 21 -6.47 -1.93 -17.47
CA LEU A 21 -6.83 -3.28 -17.89
C LEU A 21 -6.90 -3.37 -19.43
N PRO A 22 -6.47 -4.51 -20.02
CA PRO A 22 -6.79 -4.84 -21.39
C PRO A 22 -8.30 -4.81 -21.59
N LEU A 23 -8.76 -4.22 -22.69
CA LEU A 23 -10.18 -4.10 -23.09
C LEU A 23 -11.05 -3.17 -22.22
N ALA A 24 -10.83 -3.12 -20.90
CA ALA A 24 -11.57 -2.25 -19.98
C ALA A 24 -10.98 -0.83 -19.82
N GLY A 25 -9.73 -0.61 -20.27
CA GLY A 25 -9.07 0.68 -20.14
C GLY A 25 -8.75 1.04 -18.69
N GLU A 26 -8.89 2.32 -18.34
CA GLU A 26 -8.57 2.84 -17.01
C GLU A 26 -9.74 2.66 -16.03
N VAL A 27 -9.48 1.96 -14.92
CA VAL A 27 -10.47 1.72 -13.86
C VAL A 27 -9.95 2.24 -12.53
N ARG A 28 -10.71 3.15 -11.91
CA ARG A 28 -10.38 3.68 -10.58
C ARG A 28 -10.56 2.60 -9.51
N ALA A 29 -9.47 2.22 -8.85
CA ALA A 29 -9.43 1.25 -7.74
C ALA A 29 -9.11 1.89 -6.39
N GLY A 30 -8.41 3.02 -6.38
CA GLY A 30 -8.07 3.76 -5.18
C GLY A 30 -9.30 4.18 -4.40
N GLY A 31 -9.30 3.91 -3.09
CA GLY A 31 -10.41 4.21 -2.18
C GLY A 31 -11.59 3.24 -2.25
N LYS A 32 -11.52 2.18 -3.08
CA LYS A 32 -12.57 1.14 -3.16
C LYS A 32 -12.16 -0.10 -2.38
N THR A 33 -13.16 -0.80 -1.85
CA THR A 33 -12.99 -2.18 -1.40
C THR A 33 -12.89 -3.12 -2.60
N LEU A 34 -12.32 -4.30 -2.38
CA LEU A 34 -12.24 -5.34 -3.42
C LEU A 34 -13.62 -5.72 -3.97
N ALA A 35 -14.65 -5.71 -3.12
CA ALA A 35 -16.03 -5.98 -3.53
C ALA A 35 -16.59 -4.88 -4.44
N GLN A 36 -16.35 -3.61 -4.11
CA GLN A 36 -16.77 -2.47 -4.94
C GLN A 36 -16.06 -2.51 -6.29
N LEU A 37 -14.73 -2.70 -6.30
CA LEU A 37 -13.97 -2.80 -7.54
C LEU A 37 -14.45 -3.97 -8.41
N ARG A 38 -14.75 -5.12 -7.82
CA ARG A 38 -15.32 -6.27 -8.55
C ARG A 38 -16.64 -5.91 -9.22
N GLN A 39 -17.54 -5.26 -8.49
CA GLN A 39 -18.84 -4.86 -9.02
C GLN A 39 -18.71 -3.86 -10.18
N ASP A 40 -17.78 -2.91 -10.07
CA ASP A 40 -17.52 -1.93 -11.12
C ASP A 40 -16.96 -2.60 -12.38
N LEU A 41 -16.00 -3.52 -12.22
CA LEU A 41 -15.44 -4.29 -13.33
C LEU A 41 -16.47 -5.21 -13.99
N GLN A 42 -17.34 -5.86 -13.20
CA GLN A 42 -18.42 -6.68 -13.72
C GLN A 42 -19.40 -5.85 -14.55
N SER A 43 -19.72 -4.65 -14.10
CA SER A 43 -20.61 -3.74 -14.82
C SER A 43 -19.97 -3.23 -16.11
N LEU A 44 -18.69 -2.84 -16.07
CA LEU A 44 -17.94 -2.34 -17.22
C LEU A 44 -17.78 -3.41 -18.30
N LEU A 45 -17.28 -4.59 -17.93
CA LEU A 45 -17.06 -5.69 -18.88
C LEU A 45 -18.37 -6.34 -19.34
N GLY A 46 -19.40 -6.33 -18.49
CA GLY A 46 -20.73 -6.87 -18.78
C GLY A 46 -21.49 -6.11 -19.86
N GLN A 47 -21.24 -4.80 -19.98
CA GLN A 47 -21.89 -3.95 -20.99
C GLN A 47 -21.28 -4.12 -22.38
N GLU A 48 -19.98 -4.34 -22.47
CA GLU A 48 -19.24 -4.17 -23.74
C GLU A 48 -18.63 -5.47 -24.28
N TYR A 49 -18.38 -6.48 -23.44
CA TYR A 49 -17.57 -7.65 -23.85
C TYR A 49 -18.17 -9.02 -23.52
N VAL A 50 -18.63 -9.25 -22.27
CA VAL A 50 -19.00 -10.59 -21.78
C VAL A 50 -20.29 -10.54 -20.97
N ARG A 51 -21.38 -11.11 -21.50
CA ARG A 51 -22.60 -11.34 -20.70
C ARG A 51 -22.27 -12.28 -19.53
N ASP A 52 -22.69 -11.90 -18.32
CA ASP A 52 -22.45 -12.64 -17.07
C ASP A 52 -20.95 -12.84 -16.73
N ALA A 53 -20.13 -11.79 -16.88
CA ALA A 53 -18.72 -11.80 -16.50
C ALA A 53 -18.51 -12.22 -15.02
N ARG A 54 -17.84 -13.35 -14.80
CA ARG A 54 -17.40 -13.79 -13.47
C ARG A 54 -15.97 -13.31 -13.23
N ILE A 55 -15.81 -12.39 -12.27
CA ILE A 55 -14.52 -11.78 -11.97
C ILE A 55 -14.08 -12.22 -10.58
N SER A 56 -12.93 -12.89 -10.51
CA SER A 56 -12.20 -13.09 -9.25
C SER A 56 -11.13 -12.01 -9.14
N LEU A 57 -11.01 -11.41 -7.95
CA LEU A 57 -9.98 -10.43 -7.65
C LEU A 57 -9.36 -10.80 -6.30
N GLU A 58 -8.05 -10.66 -6.21
CA GLU A 58 -7.28 -10.77 -4.99
C GLU A 58 -6.14 -9.75 -5.02
N VAL A 59 -5.65 -9.37 -3.84
CA VAL A 59 -4.50 -8.47 -3.73
C VAL A 59 -3.24 -9.32 -3.89
N ALA A 60 -2.59 -9.24 -5.05
CA ALA A 60 -1.34 -9.97 -5.32
C ALA A 60 -0.19 -9.50 -4.41
N GLY A 61 -0.17 -8.21 -4.08
CA GLY A 61 0.82 -7.64 -3.17
C GLY A 61 0.54 -6.19 -2.83
N TYR A 62 1.18 -5.72 -1.76
CA TYR A 62 1.18 -4.33 -1.37
C TYR A 62 2.52 -3.70 -1.69
N ARG A 63 2.51 -2.39 -1.98
CA ARG A 63 3.77 -1.62 -2.07
C ARG A 63 4.55 -1.77 -0.74
N PRO A 64 5.88 -1.97 -0.82
CA PRO A 64 6.69 -2.07 0.38
C PRO A 64 6.66 -0.76 1.16
N ILE A 65 7.12 -0.84 2.41
CA ILE A 65 7.30 0.30 3.31
C ILE A 65 8.77 0.45 3.64
N TYR A 66 9.19 1.68 3.89
CA TYR A 66 10.58 2.03 4.16
C TYR A 66 10.71 2.53 5.58
N ILE A 67 11.78 2.13 6.27
CA ILE A 67 12.14 2.71 7.57
C ILE A 67 13.59 3.22 7.55
N LEU A 68 13.77 4.46 8.01
CA LEU A 68 15.04 5.19 7.97
C LEU A 68 15.36 5.80 9.35
N GLY A 69 16.62 6.19 9.53
CA GLY A 69 17.09 6.87 10.74
C GLY A 69 17.44 5.93 11.87
N GLU A 70 17.06 6.29 13.10
CA GLU A 70 17.51 5.66 14.35
C GLU A 70 16.81 4.32 14.67
N VAL A 71 16.99 3.35 13.78
CA VAL A 71 16.62 1.93 13.93
C VAL A 71 17.82 1.03 13.66
N GLN A 72 17.83 -0.19 14.17
CA GLN A 72 18.98 -1.10 14.02
C GLN A 72 19.27 -1.49 12.56
N ARG A 73 18.21 -1.70 11.76
CA ARG A 73 18.31 -2.11 10.35
C ARG A 73 17.39 -1.27 9.47
N PRO A 74 17.79 -0.05 9.09
CA PRO A 74 17.03 0.76 8.15
C PRO A 74 16.97 0.07 6.79
N GLY A 75 15.89 0.26 6.04
CA GLY A 75 15.70 -0.34 4.73
C GLY A 75 14.24 -0.55 4.34
N GLU A 76 14.06 -1.36 3.31
CA GLU A 76 12.77 -1.75 2.77
C GLU A 76 12.22 -2.99 3.49
N TYR A 77 10.91 -2.98 3.78
CA TYR A 77 10.20 -4.08 4.40
C TYR A 77 8.87 -4.35 3.67
N PRO A 78 8.45 -5.63 3.57
CA PRO A 78 7.14 -5.95 3.02
C PRO A 78 6.05 -5.43 3.95
N TYR A 79 5.04 -4.76 3.37
CA TYR A 79 3.86 -4.34 4.09
C TYR A 79 3.00 -5.55 4.45
N VAL A 80 2.41 -5.52 5.64
CA VAL A 80 1.41 -6.48 6.10
C VAL A 80 0.21 -5.68 6.61
N GLU A 81 -0.99 -6.15 6.30
CA GLU A 81 -2.22 -5.47 6.71
C GLU A 81 -2.29 -5.32 8.23
N GLY A 82 -2.65 -4.11 8.68
CA GLY A 82 -2.68 -3.77 10.11
C GLY A 82 -1.31 -3.54 10.75
N MET A 83 -0.23 -3.46 9.96
CA MET A 83 1.09 -3.15 10.52
C MET A 83 1.13 -1.75 11.12
N SER A 84 1.72 -1.64 12.32
CA SER A 84 1.99 -0.37 12.99
C SER A 84 3.45 0.04 12.83
N VAL A 85 3.74 1.31 13.11
CA VAL A 85 5.12 1.82 13.17
C VAL A 85 5.97 1.04 14.17
N HIS A 86 5.41 0.66 15.32
CA HIS A 86 6.10 -0.20 16.29
C HIS A 86 6.41 -1.59 15.73
N GLY A 87 5.47 -2.19 15.00
CA GLY A 87 5.69 -3.47 14.33
C GLY A 87 6.80 -3.38 13.28
N LEU A 88 6.85 -2.27 12.54
CA LEU A 88 7.92 -1.99 11.57
C LEU A 88 9.28 -1.81 12.26
N VAL A 89 9.34 -1.04 13.35
CA VAL A 89 10.57 -0.88 14.16
C VAL A 89 11.04 -2.23 14.71
N ALA A 90 10.12 -3.06 15.22
CA ALA A 90 10.46 -4.40 15.71
C ALA A 90 11.05 -5.28 14.59
N LYS A 91 10.46 -5.25 13.39
CA LYS A 91 11.04 -5.92 12.20
C LYS A 91 12.41 -5.37 11.83
N ALA A 92 12.61 -4.06 11.99
CA ALA A 92 13.90 -3.39 11.81
C ALA A 92 14.93 -3.70 12.90
N GLY A 93 14.61 -4.56 13.88
CA GLY A 93 15.53 -4.95 14.95
C GLY A 93 15.48 -4.03 16.17
N GLY A 94 14.50 -3.15 16.26
CA GLY A 94 14.33 -2.20 17.36
C GLY A 94 14.95 -0.83 17.08
N PHE A 95 14.78 0.07 18.04
CA PHE A 95 15.39 1.40 18.04
C PHE A 95 16.90 1.32 18.32
N THR A 96 17.63 2.35 17.86
CA THR A 96 18.99 2.60 18.37
C THR A 96 18.90 3.32 19.72
N TYR A 97 20.02 3.41 20.45
CA TYR A 97 20.08 4.13 21.73
C TYR A 97 19.88 5.66 21.59
N ARG A 98 19.98 6.21 20.38
CA ARG A 98 19.77 7.64 20.11
C ARG A 98 18.36 7.97 19.62
N ALA A 99 17.52 6.96 19.42
CA ALA A 99 16.21 7.15 18.82
C ALA A 99 15.29 8.05 19.66
N ASN A 100 14.48 8.85 18.97
CA ASN A 100 13.31 9.48 19.55
C ASN A 100 12.14 8.48 19.51
N GLU A 101 11.79 7.93 20.67
CA GLU A 101 10.68 6.97 20.82
C GLU A 101 9.30 7.64 21.02
N HIS A 102 9.21 8.97 20.90
CA HIS A 102 7.96 9.70 21.08
C HIS A 102 7.39 10.25 19.78
N VAL A 103 8.24 10.53 18.80
CA VAL A 103 7.84 11.15 17.52
C VAL A 103 8.52 10.43 16.37
N VAL A 104 7.72 10.09 15.37
CA VAL A 104 8.17 9.55 14.09
C VAL A 104 7.70 10.46 12.97
N TYR A 105 8.47 10.50 11.89
CA TYR A 105 8.11 11.26 10.70
C TYR A 105 7.63 10.27 9.65
N VAL A 106 6.42 10.46 9.12
CA VAL A 106 5.87 9.59 8.08
C VAL A 106 5.62 10.43 6.84
N ARG A 107 6.14 9.96 5.72
CA ARG A 107 5.77 10.42 4.39
C ARG A 107 4.95 9.34 3.73
N HIS A 108 3.68 9.64 3.48
CA HIS A 108 2.83 8.74 2.73
C HIS A 108 3.27 8.72 1.26
N GLY A 109 3.14 7.59 0.57
CA GLY A 109 3.71 7.41 -0.77
C GLY A 109 3.32 8.47 -1.82
N ARG A 110 2.19 9.18 -1.64
CA ARG A 110 1.73 10.27 -2.53
C ARG A 110 2.05 11.68 -2.02
N GLU A 111 2.57 11.79 -0.80
CA GLU A 111 2.90 13.06 -0.17
C GLU A 111 4.39 13.38 -0.38
N LEU A 112 4.69 14.64 -0.66
CA LEU A 112 6.06 15.14 -0.75
C LEU A 112 6.64 15.44 0.64
N ASP A 113 5.79 15.92 1.54
CA ASP A 113 6.18 16.33 2.87
C ASP A 113 6.11 15.16 3.87
N GLU A 114 7.08 15.12 4.76
CA GLU A 114 7.02 14.30 5.96
C GLU A 114 6.18 14.99 7.04
N LYS A 115 5.25 14.26 7.65
CA LYS A 115 4.47 14.74 8.80
C LYS A 115 4.95 14.06 10.08
N ALA A 116 5.01 14.83 11.16
CA ALA A 116 5.37 14.31 12.47
C ALA A 116 4.15 13.68 13.14
N TYR A 117 4.28 12.45 13.60
CA TYR A 117 3.26 11.71 14.34
C TYR A 117 3.80 11.31 15.70
N ARG A 118 2.94 11.40 16.72
CA ARG A 118 3.25 10.82 18.02
C ARG A 118 3.29 9.31 17.88
N LEU A 119 4.38 8.70 18.32
CA LEU A 119 4.53 7.26 18.32
C LEU A 119 3.61 6.67 19.40
N THR A 120 2.47 6.15 18.96
CA THR A 120 1.53 5.40 19.81
C THR A 120 1.43 3.97 19.28
N SER A 121 0.94 3.03 20.10
CA SER A 121 0.77 1.64 19.68
C SER A 121 -0.13 1.48 18.46
N GLY A 122 -1.03 2.46 18.21
CA GLY A 122 -1.97 2.47 17.09
C GLY A 122 -1.53 3.30 15.87
N ALA A 123 -0.30 3.82 15.83
CA ALA A 123 0.20 4.52 14.65
C ALA A 123 0.36 3.51 13.50
N ALA A 124 -0.63 3.45 12.60
CA ALA A 124 -0.63 2.57 11.45
C ALA A 124 0.30 3.08 10.35
N VAL A 125 0.94 2.16 9.64
CA VAL A 125 1.62 2.45 8.37
C VAL A 125 0.71 2.02 7.22
N LEU A 126 0.87 2.66 6.07
CA LEU A 126 0.16 2.33 4.84
C LEU A 126 1.13 1.82 3.77
N PRO A 127 0.66 1.05 2.77
CA PRO A 127 1.49 0.62 1.65
C PRO A 127 2.18 1.79 0.93
N GLY A 128 3.51 1.72 0.81
CA GLY A 128 4.32 2.78 0.19
C GLY A 128 4.77 3.88 1.16
N ASP A 129 4.45 3.79 2.45
CA ASP A 129 4.92 4.77 3.44
C ASP A 129 6.44 4.70 3.63
N THR A 130 7.03 5.87 3.87
CA THR A 130 8.38 6.00 4.41
C THR A 130 8.30 6.54 5.83
N VAL A 131 8.81 5.76 6.78
CA VAL A 131 8.88 6.11 8.20
C VAL A 131 10.32 6.49 8.54
N ARG A 132 10.53 7.65 9.13
CA ARG A 132 11.83 8.11 9.61
C ARG A 132 11.79 8.30 11.12
N VAL A 133 12.72 7.63 11.80
CA VAL A 133 12.95 7.78 13.24
C VAL A 133 14.06 8.79 13.45
N GLY A 134 13.74 9.90 14.12
CA GLY A 134 14.73 10.95 14.40
C GLY A 134 15.61 10.62 15.61
N GLU A 135 16.69 11.38 15.77
CA GLU A 135 17.49 11.38 17.00
C GLU A 135 16.77 12.11 18.14
N ARG A 136 17.03 11.69 19.38
CA ARG A 136 16.59 12.38 20.60
C ARG A 136 17.49 13.60 20.82
N TYR A 137 16.90 14.78 20.71
CA TYR A 137 17.55 16.02 21.18
C TYR A 137 17.48 16.07 22.71
N PHE A 138 18.61 16.41 23.34
CA PHE A 138 18.80 16.55 24.78
C PHE A 138 18.54 17.98 25.25
#